data_AF-A0A8T2S7J8-F1
#
_entry.id   AF-A0A8T2S7J8-F1
#
_cell.length_a   1.000
_cell.length_b   1.000
_cell.length_c   1.000
_cell.angle_alpha   90.00
_cell.angle_beta   90.00
_cell.angle_gamma   90.00
#
_symmetry.space_group_name_H-M   'P 1'
#
loop_
_entity.id
_entity.type
_entity.pdbx_description
1 polymer ?
#
loop_
_entity_poly.entity_id
_entity_poly.type
_entity_poly.pdbx_seq_one_letter_code
_entity_poly.pdbx_strand_id
1 'polypeptide(L)'
;MKTAALKQKSGDEAMHVLFWMAALLLVLMAAEGESYSDNCDGSGLCGCCVSQNDCRNAFARYTDGTIYSGYTTRVSGHCTAILQCDGSYPSVSGAVLKQQFLHIYQNQPCQKCGSHAFNGNCEATLNYCGSCRDSGNPN
;
A
#
# COMPACT_ATOMS: atom_id res chain seq x y z
N MET A 1 25.71 56.78 -44.49
CA MET A 1 26.47 55.54 -44.22
C MET A 1 26.42 55.23 -42.73
N LYS A 2 25.67 54.20 -42.32
CA LYS A 2 26.02 53.17 -41.32
C LYS A 2 24.76 52.40 -40.91
N THR A 3 24.71 51.17 -41.37
CA THR A 3 23.77 50.10 -41.00
C THR A 3 24.47 49.18 -40.00
N ALA A 4 23.67 48.43 -39.23
CA ALA A 4 24.03 47.34 -38.30
C ALA A 4 24.43 47.83 -36.88
N ALA A 5 24.05 47.18 -35.78
CA ALA A 5 23.60 45.82 -35.58
C ALA A 5 22.83 45.73 -34.24
N LEU A 6 21.62 45.18 -34.22
CA LEU A 6 20.98 44.70 -32.99
C LEU A 6 19.99 43.59 -33.33
N LYS A 7 20.48 42.36 -33.53
CA LYS A 7 19.60 41.18 -33.57
C LYS A 7 20.31 39.92 -33.10
N GLN A 8 20.74 39.88 -31.84
CA GLN A 8 21.08 38.62 -31.17
C GLN A 8 21.23 38.82 -29.65
N LYS A 9 20.13 38.88 -28.91
CA LYS A 9 20.16 38.77 -27.43
C LYS A 9 18.84 38.27 -26.81
N SER A 10 18.00 37.58 -27.59
CA SER A 10 16.65 37.19 -27.14
C SER A 10 16.42 35.67 -27.10
N GLY A 11 17.33 34.85 -27.62
CA GLY A 11 17.16 33.40 -27.69
C GLY A 11 17.70 32.62 -26.49
N ASP A 12 18.72 33.14 -25.81
CA ASP A 12 19.43 32.41 -24.74
C ASP A 12 18.64 32.34 -23.43
N GLU A 13 17.97 33.42 -23.04
CA GLU A 13 17.26 33.48 -21.75
C GLU A 13 15.97 32.65 -21.78
N ALA A 14 15.28 32.64 -22.92
CA ALA A 14 14.07 31.83 -23.11
C ALA A 14 14.38 30.33 -23.08
N MET A 15 15.55 29.91 -23.58
CA MET A 15 15.97 28.50 -23.58
C MET A 15 16.32 28.01 -22.18
N HIS A 16 16.94 28.85 -21.34
CA HIS A 16 17.21 28.52 -19.94
C HIS A 16 15.91 28.38 -19.12
N VAL A 17 14.96 29.31 -19.29
CA VAL A 17 13.66 29.24 -18.60
C VAL A 17 12.88 27.98 -19.00
N LEU A 18 12.86 27.64 -20.30
CA LEU A 18 12.22 26.40 -20.78
C LEU A 18 12.90 25.15 -20.22
N PHE A 19 14.22 25.15 -20.08
CA PHE A 19 14.97 24.03 -19.51
C PHE A 19 14.65 23.83 -18.01
N TRP A 20 14.61 24.91 -17.23
CA TRP A 20 14.25 24.85 -15.81
C TRP A 20 12.78 24.46 -15.60
N MET A 21 11.87 24.93 -16.44
CA MET A 21 10.45 24.54 -16.40
C MET A 21 10.25 23.06 -16.75
N ALA A 22 10.98 22.53 -17.74
CA ALA A 22 10.93 21.11 -18.09
C ALA A 22 11.51 20.24 -16.97
N ALA A 23 12.60 20.67 -16.32
CA ALA A 23 13.18 19.98 -15.18
C ALA A 23 12.22 19.96 -13.96
N LEU A 24 11.54 21.08 -13.68
CA LEU A 24 10.54 21.16 -12.61
C LEU A 24 9.33 20.26 -12.89
N LEU A 25 8.89 20.18 -14.14
CA LEU A 25 7.78 19.31 -14.56
C LEU A 25 8.14 17.81 -14.43
N LEU A 26 9.39 17.44 -14.70
CA LEU A 26 9.91 16.08 -14.50
C LEU A 26 9.96 15.67 -13.03
N VAL A 27 10.29 16.58 -12.12
CA VAL A 27 10.32 16.31 -10.67
C VAL A 27 8.90 16.15 -10.10
N LEU A 28 7.91 16.86 -10.64
CA LEU A 28 6.50 16.75 -10.21
C LEU A 28 5.81 15.43 -10.60
N MET A 29 6.37 14.67 -11.57
CA MET A 29 5.81 13.36 -11.97
C MET A 29 6.41 12.18 -11.20
N ALA A 30 7.40 12.42 -10.32
CA ALA A 30 7.97 11.42 -9.43
C ALA A 30 7.20 11.33 -8.09
N ALA A 31 5.87 11.51 -8.12
CA ALA A 31 5.03 11.08 -7.01
C ALA A 31 4.94 9.54 -7.07
N GLU A 32 6.02 8.91 -6.61
CA GLU A 32 6.12 7.48 -6.37
C GLU A 32 5.01 7.07 -5.40
N GLY A 33 4.05 6.29 -5.89
CA GLY A 33 3.19 5.51 -5.00
C GLY A 33 4.09 4.51 -4.29
N GLU A 34 4.09 4.52 -2.96
CA GLU A 34 4.83 3.53 -2.19
C GLU A 34 4.35 2.14 -2.63
N SER A 35 5.22 1.42 -3.32
CA SER A 35 4.88 0.08 -3.78
C SER A 35 4.97 -0.83 -2.57
N TYR A 36 3.82 -1.34 -2.14
CA TYR A 36 3.78 -2.38 -1.11
C TYR A 36 4.70 -3.53 -1.51
N SER A 37 5.38 -4.11 -0.52
CA SER A 37 6.21 -5.28 -0.69
C SER A 37 6.02 -6.28 0.44
N ASP A 38 6.21 -7.56 0.12
CA ASP A 38 6.13 -8.65 1.08
C ASP A 38 7.18 -8.48 2.17
N ASN A 39 6.73 -8.56 3.43
CA ASN A 39 7.62 -8.41 4.58
C ASN A 39 7.06 -9.14 5.81
N CYS A 40 7.91 -9.34 6.82
CA CYS A 40 7.51 -9.90 8.11
C CYS A 40 7.47 -8.83 9.21
N ASP A 41 7.27 -7.58 8.83
CA ASP A 41 7.25 -6.46 9.76
C ASP A 41 5.94 -6.46 10.55
N GLY A 42 6.00 -5.82 11.71
CA GLY A 42 4.87 -5.74 12.62
C GLY A 42 5.28 -5.14 13.95
N SER A 43 4.33 -5.12 14.88
CA SER A 43 4.60 -4.71 16.25
C SER A 43 5.67 -5.59 16.90
N GLY A 44 6.50 -5.00 17.76
CA GLY A 44 7.39 -5.77 18.65
C GLY A 44 6.65 -6.77 19.56
N LEU A 45 5.32 -6.63 19.69
CA LEU A 45 4.47 -7.55 20.44
C LEU A 45 4.03 -8.78 19.63
N CYS A 46 4.31 -8.83 18.33
CA CYS A 46 4.01 -10.00 17.51
C CYS A 46 4.66 -11.28 18.07
N GLY A 47 5.91 -11.20 18.55
CA GLY A 47 6.63 -12.35 19.09
C GLY A 47 6.02 -12.94 20.37
N CYS A 48 5.57 -12.12 21.32
CA CYS A 48 5.08 -12.58 22.63
C CYS A 48 3.58 -12.84 22.66
N CYS A 49 2.84 -12.03 21.92
CA CYS A 49 1.48 -11.71 22.29
C CYS A 49 0.49 -12.01 21.15
N VAL A 50 1.00 -12.27 19.95
CA VAL A 50 0.22 -12.81 18.83
C VAL A 50 0.46 -14.31 18.73
N SER A 51 -0.62 -15.07 18.55
CA SER A 51 -0.54 -16.45 18.10
C SER A 51 -0.92 -16.54 16.62
N GLN A 52 -0.35 -17.49 15.89
CA GLN A 52 -0.74 -17.73 14.49
C GLN A 52 -2.24 -18.11 14.41
N ASN A 53 -2.76 -18.80 15.42
CA ASN A 53 -4.17 -19.18 15.49
C ASN A 53 -5.10 -17.96 15.59
N ASP A 54 -4.72 -16.95 16.39
CA ASP A 54 -5.48 -15.69 16.46
C ASP A 54 -5.56 -15.01 15.11
N CYS A 55 -4.45 -14.94 14.38
CA CYS A 55 -4.45 -14.35 13.04
C CYS A 55 -5.27 -15.18 12.03
N ARG A 56 -5.17 -16.52 12.08
CA ARG A 56 -6.02 -17.41 11.27
C ARG A 56 -7.50 -17.17 11.53
N ASN A 57 -7.88 -17.05 12.80
CA ASN A 57 -9.24 -16.73 13.18
C ASN A 57 -9.65 -15.31 12.75
N ALA A 58 -8.74 -14.34 12.83
CA ALA A 58 -8.99 -12.97 12.41
C ALA A 58 -9.36 -12.92 10.92
N PHE A 59 -8.52 -13.45 10.02
CA PHE A 59 -8.86 -13.43 8.59
C PHE A 59 -9.96 -14.41 8.20
N ALA A 60 -10.22 -15.47 8.98
CA ALA A 60 -11.35 -16.37 8.75
C ALA A 60 -12.72 -15.66 8.84
N ARG A 61 -12.79 -14.52 9.55
CA ARG A 61 -14.00 -13.68 9.68
C ARG A 61 -14.36 -12.89 8.43
N TYR A 62 -13.52 -12.87 7.40
CA TYR A 62 -13.95 -12.40 6.08
C TYR A 62 -14.97 -13.40 5.51
N THR A 63 -16.09 -12.93 4.98
CA THR A 63 -17.13 -13.83 4.44
C THR A 63 -16.83 -14.12 2.97
N ASP A 64 -16.80 -15.39 2.58
CA ASP A 64 -16.31 -15.81 1.25
C ASP A 64 -17.05 -15.14 0.08
N GLY A 65 -18.37 -14.99 0.20
CA GLY A 65 -19.22 -14.37 -0.82
C GLY A 65 -19.35 -12.85 -0.74
N THR A 66 -18.80 -12.21 0.29
CA THR A 66 -18.87 -10.74 0.45
C THR A 66 -17.76 -10.09 -0.39
N ILE A 67 -18.11 -9.01 -1.09
CA ILE A 67 -17.17 -8.18 -1.83
C ILE A 67 -16.67 -7.05 -0.93
N TYR A 68 -15.34 -6.94 -0.86
CA TYR A 68 -14.60 -5.91 -0.15
C TYR A 68 -13.96 -5.00 -1.20
N SER A 69 -14.24 -3.71 -1.09
CA SER A 69 -13.77 -2.68 -2.03
C SER A 69 -13.35 -1.40 -1.29
N GLY A 70 -12.81 -1.58 -0.08
CA GLY A 70 -12.40 -0.51 0.81
C GLY A 70 -11.59 -1.05 1.98
N TYR A 71 -10.98 -0.15 2.74
CA TYR A 71 -10.25 -0.50 3.95
C TYR A 71 -11.12 -1.36 4.87
N THR A 72 -10.55 -2.44 5.37
CA THR A 72 -11.28 -3.34 6.28
C THR A 72 -10.33 -4.05 7.22
N THR A 73 -10.81 -4.32 8.42
CA THR A 73 -10.10 -5.06 9.46
C THR A 73 -10.99 -6.15 10.05
N ARG A 74 -10.37 -7.28 10.38
CA ARG A 74 -10.99 -8.31 11.21
C ARG A 74 -10.06 -8.66 12.36
N VAL A 75 -10.62 -8.80 13.54
CA VAL A 75 -9.86 -8.95 14.79
C VAL A 75 -10.25 -10.26 15.47
N SER A 76 -9.25 -10.97 15.99
CA SER A 76 -9.44 -12.12 16.86
C SER A 76 -8.28 -12.19 17.85
N GLY A 77 -8.60 -12.33 19.14
CA GLY A 77 -7.60 -12.27 20.20
C GLY A 77 -6.76 -10.99 20.09
N HIS A 78 -5.44 -11.15 19.99
CA HIS A 78 -4.50 -10.06 19.82
C HIS A 78 -4.04 -9.84 18.38
N CYS A 79 -4.66 -10.48 17.38
CA CYS A 79 -4.31 -10.29 15.98
C CYS A 79 -5.38 -9.50 15.22
N THR A 80 -4.93 -8.60 14.35
CA THR A 80 -5.76 -7.91 13.37
C THR A 80 -5.31 -8.27 11.95
N ALA A 81 -6.29 -8.58 11.09
CA ALA A 81 -6.12 -8.83 9.67
C ALA A 81 -6.65 -7.64 8.88
N ILE A 82 -5.76 -6.92 8.21
CA ILE A 82 -6.01 -5.62 7.60
C ILE A 82 -5.92 -5.75 6.08
N LEU A 83 -6.92 -5.25 5.36
CA LEU A 83 -6.83 -4.92 3.94
C LEU A 83 -6.64 -3.42 3.82
N GLN A 84 -5.54 -3.01 3.19
CA GLN A 84 -5.29 -1.62 2.85
C GLN A 84 -4.76 -1.50 1.42
N CYS A 85 -5.07 -0.38 0.78
CA CYS A 85 -4.58 -0.03 -0.54
C CYS A 85 -4.31 1.47 -0.63
N ASP A 86 -3.37 1.83 -1.49
CA ASP A 86 -3.09 3.21 -1.85
C ASP A 86 -3.99 3.62 -3.01
N GLY A 87 -4.82 4.64 -2.79
CA GLY A 87 -5.77 5.12 -3.78
C GLY A 87 -7.00 4.22 -3.90
N SER A 88 -7.24 3.67 -5.09
CA SER A 88 -8.46 2.93 -5.39
C SER A 88 -8.38 1.49 -4.90
N TYR A 89 -9.44 1.03 -4.22
CA TYR A 89 -9.54 -0.35 -3.76
C TYR A 89 -10.15 -1.24 -4.86
N PRO A 90 -9.52 -2.38 -5.19
CA PRO A 90 -10.13 -3.36 -6.06
C PRO A 90 -11.33 -4.01 -5.38
N SER A 91 -12.28 -4.50 -6.18
CA SER A 91 -13.36 -5.35 -5.68
C SER A 91 -12.85 -6.79 -5.53
N VAL A 92 -12.63 -7.24 -4.30
CA VAL A 92 -12.13 -8.58 -3.99
C VAL A 92 -13.10 -9.34 -3.10
N SER A 93 -13.30 -10.63 -3.34
CA SER A 93 -14.14 -11.46 -2.46
C SER A 93 -13.41 -11.80 -1.17
N GLY A 94 -14.16 -12.11 -0.11
CA GLY A 94 -13.56 -12.58 1.15
C GLY A 94 -12.73 -13.85 0.96
N ALA A 95 -13.12 -14.73 0.04
CA ALA A 95 -12.35 -15.94 -0.28
C ALA A 95 -10.97 -15.59 -0.87
N VAL A 96 -10.92 -14.65 -1.83
CA VAL A 96 -9.67 -14.17 -2.42
C VAL A 96 -8.82 -13.48 -1.35
N LEU A 97 -9.43 -12.66 -0.51
CA LEU A 97 -8.74 -11.91 0.54
C LEU A 97 -8.11 -12.84 1.59
N LYS A 98 -8.81 -13.93 1.98
CA LYS A 98 -8.25 -14.98 2.84
C LYS A 98 -6.99 -15.62 2.24
N GLN A 99 -6.96 -15.84 0.93
CA GLN A 99 -5.77 -16.38 0.27
C GLN A 99 -4.59 -15.40 0.35
N GLN A 100 -4.84 -14.08 0.27
CA GLN A 100 -3.79 -13.08 0.43
C GLN A 100 -3.17 -13.13 1.84
N PHE A 101 -3.99 -13.26 2.89
CA PHE A 101 -3.47 -13.45 4.25
C PHE A 101 -2.75 -14.79 4.45
N LEU A 102 -3.23 -15.86 3.81
CA LEU A 102 -2.58 -17.17 3.88
C LEU A 102 -1.18 -17.16 3.24
N HIS A 103 -0.96 -16.34 2.22
CA HIS A 103 0.33 -16.19 1.55
C HIS A 103 1.45 -15.84 2.54
N ILE A 104 1.18 -14.99 3.54
CA ILE A 104 2.12 -14.59 4.60
C ILE A 104 2.68 -15.81 5.35
N TYR A 105 1.88 -16.87 5.53
CA TYR A 105 2.30 -18.06 6.25
C TYR A 105 2.78 -19.20 5.35
N GLN A 106 2.36 -19.24 4.09
CA GLN A 106 2.65 -20.33 3.17
C GLN A 106 3.86 -20.06 2.28
N ASN A 107 4.11 -18.79 1.97
CA ASN A 107 5.05 -18.37 0.93
C ASN A 107 6.13 -17.41 1.44
N GLN A 108 5.95 -16.87 2.64
CA GLN A 108 6.92 -16.00 3.30
C GLN A 108 7.45 -16.65 4.59
N PRO A 109 8.67 -16.31 5.04
CA PRO A 109 9.25 -16.84 6.28
C PRO A 109 8.64 -16.22 7.54
N CYS A 110 7.45 -15.64 7.46
CA CYS A 110 6.81 -14.92 8.55
C CYS A 110 6.14 -15.89 9.53
N GLN A 111 6.52 -15.83 10.80
CA GLN A 111 5.97 -16.77 11.79
C GLN A 111 4.60 -16.35 12.31
N LYS A 112 4.36 -15.04 12.48
CA LYS A 112 3.20 -14.52 13.21
C LYS A 112 2.56 -13.32 12.54
N CYS A 113 3.34 -12.28 12.33
CA CYS A 113 2.92 -11.04 11.67
C CYS A 113 3.70 -10.86 10.37
N GLY A 114 3.17 -10.01 9.51
CA GLY A 114 3.76 -9.67 8.22
C GLY A 114 2.71 -9.11 7.28
N SER A 115 3.17 -8.78 6.09
CA SER A 115 2.36 -8.21 5.03
C SER A 115 2.61 -8.92 3.71
N HIS A 116 1.55 -9.08 2.93
CA HIS A 116 1.63 -9.53 1.55
C HIS A 116 1.10 -8.45 0.61
N ALA A 117 1.95 -7.99 -0.30
CA ALA A 117 1.61 -7.03 -1.32
C ALA A 117 0.94 -7.71 -2.52
N PHE A 118 -0.17 -7.15 -2.99
CA PHE A 118 -0.91 -7.68 -4.12
C PHE A 118 -1.61 -6.57 -4.91
N ASN A 119 -2.03 -6.85 -6.14
CA ASN A 119 -2.68 -5.89 -7.05
C ASN A 119 -1.90 -4.57 -7.26
N GLY A 120 -0.58 -4.55 -7.03
CA GLY A 120 0.32 -3.42 -7.28
C GLY A 120 0.21 -2.26 -6.27
N ASN A 121 -0.95 -2.07 -5.65
CA ASN A 121 -1.23 -0.97 -4.72
C ASN A 121 -1.98 -1.40 -3.46
N CYS A 122 -2.05 -2.69 -3.15
CA CYS A 122 -2.70 -3.20 -1.95
C CYS A 122 -1.77 -4.07 -1.13
N GLU A 123 -2.02 -4.16 0.18
CA GLU A 123 -1.45 -5.19 1.03
C GLU A 123 -2.51 -5.83 1.93
N ALA A 124 -2.25 -7.09 2.27
CA ALA A 124 -2.90 -7.82 3.34
C ALA A 124 -1.92 -7.90 4.51
N THR A 125 -2.27 -7.33 5.66
CA THR A 125 -1.39 -7.25 6.84
C THR A 125 -1.94 -8.08 8.01
N LEU A 126 -1.07 -8.83 8.67
CA LEU A 126 -1.33 -9.45 9.97
C LEU A 126 -0.46 -8.79 11.03
N ASN A 127 -1.08 -8.18 12.03
CA ASN A 127 -0.33 -7.46 13.07
C ASN A 127 -0.96 -7.64 14.46
N TYR A 128 -0.20 -7.34 15.51
CA TYR A 128 -0.71 -7.24 16.87
C TYR A 128 -1.72 -6.10 17.00
N CYS A 129 -2.80 -6.35 17.73
CA CYS A 129 -3.61 -5.29 18.29
C CYS A 129 -4.15 -5.63 19.68
N GLY A 130 -4.02 -4.68 20.62
CA GLY A 130 -4.50 -4.83 21.99
C GLY A 130 -5.99 -4.51 22.20
N SER A 131 -6.56 -3.61 21.39
CA SER A 131 -7.93 -3.09 21.60
C SER A 131 -8.68 -2.74 20.30
N CYS A 132 -8.29 -3.35 19.17
CA CYS A 132 -8.95 -3.12 17.89
C CYS A 132 -10.34 -3.74 17.84
N ARG A 133 -11.14 -3.24 16.90
CA ARG A 133 -12.43 -3.83 16.51
C ARG A 133 -12.44 -4.09 15.02
N ASP A 134 -13.33 -4.98 14.60
CA ASP A 134 -13.65 -5.12 13.20
C ASP A 134 -14.09 -3.76 12.64
N SER A 135 -13.66 -3.46 11.43
CA SER A 135 -14.02 -2.24 10.69
C SER A 135 -14.05 -2.56 9.20
N GLY A 136 -14.72 -1.73 8.41
CA GLY A 136 -14.84 -1.96 6.98
C GLY A 136 -15.65 -3.22 6.62
N ASN A 137 -15.99 -3.31 5.34
CA ASN A 137 -17.34 -3.71 4.95
C ASN A 137 -17.86 -5.04 5.54
N PRO A 138 -18.94 -5.02 6.33
CA PRO A 138 -19.88 -6.11 6.51
C PRO A 138 -21.20 -5.68 5.86
N ASN A 139 -21.34 -5.84 4.54
CA ASN A 139 -22.67 -5.81 3.93
C ASN A 139 -23.48 -7.00 4.44
#